data_AF-A0A8H7RVI9-F1
#
_entry.id   AF-A0A8H7RVI9-F1
#
_cell.length_a   1.000
_cell.length_b   1.000
_cell.length_c   1.000
_cell.angle_alpha   90.00
_cell.angle_beta   90.00
_cell.angle_gamma   90.00
#
_symmetry.space_group_name_H-M   'P 1'
#
loop_
_entity.id
_entity.type
_entity.pdbx_description
1 polymer ?
#
loop_
_entity_poly.entity_id
_entity_poly.type
_entity_poly.pdbx_seq_one_letter_code
_entity_poly.pdbx_strand_id
1 'polypeptide(L)'
;MAANKSLKKTNRSTNKKKITPTTKVTKTTKTNKLNGTKKKAAPTTKTPTKPTPPSISVTDASSPEQILHSSWKFLYCYQFLSLFRSYLKLPAITIGSLENALTVAKPTPTLARSQGSFLAEEINNRLVLDNTTKANQIDNTPHQLLEQTFTVLLKHIQSRQTNTSNWHGHLYDYLLDHDDHDDISLTESKENWTLYDLTVPEKIRVLKSLIDDMEKTDQMMKLRGDITPENLRLVHIGEDSEGWRYYMFDNVRLYRELPLPHKKGMPQLNGADYTFELVCDDTIENWQACIDRFSAKTRNHNEKALRLEIHEIAPKVIETLEAQLAAKVREQAKLEKLRKLEEMPRKRSRRLEIKEDELTKRRRINEVERQRIALERQEREETKKREQEQKHLEQEQMIQTETDLKNYTYELITSKIDEAVARQEEKLFSLSSPADSLTMEDNNDNDNNDNAMSLRKQQRRTSPMVQTTPEIAFLQELRGILRKSAPEEERLEKMRGWASLLDQDNVVTIQKGSNRGAPLVIGQGLILEGNGVSGDLTSPLLKNILRVYLSTIPKETNDTGLDVKDIRKKLLLDRYRADERASGLENFIQDLDLLLPYESERIDTISPQKRAADILVHIFQKP
;
A
#
# COMPACT_ATOMS: atom_id res chain seq x y z
N MET A 1 44.58 -48.46 30.33
CA MET A 1 45.73 -47.98 29.51
C MET A 1 45.27 -46.72 28.79
N ALA A 2 45.52 -45.55 29.37
CA ALA A 2 46.60 -44.60 29.00
C ALA A 2 46.34 -43.91 27.64
N ALA A 3 46.44 -42.60 27.42
CA ALA A 3 46.64 -41.41 28.23
C ALA A 3 46.43 -40.16 27.33
N ASN A 4 45.96 -39.06 27.92
CA ASN A 4 46.19 -37.62 27.66
C ASN A 4 46.66 -37.08 26.28
N LYS A 5 46.01 -35.96 25.88
CA LYS A 5 46.61 -34.60 25.59
C LYS A 5 45.48 -33.68 25.06
N SER A 6 44.92 -32.73 25.83
CA SER A 6 45.43 -31.42 26.25
C SER A 6 46.14 -30.62 25.15
N LEU A 7 45.42 -29.67 24.54
CA LEU A 7 45.98 -28.61 23.71
C LEU A 7 45.40 -27.24 24.08
N LYS A 8 46.34 -26.41 24.53
CA LYS A 8 46.34 -25.00 24.95
C LYS A 8 45.49 -24.05 24.09
N LYS A 9 44.69 -23.23 24.80
CA LYS A 9 44.20 -21.92 24.33
C LYS A 9 45.39 -20.95 24.22
N THR A 10 45.56 -20.32 23.06
CA THR A 10 46.46 -19.17 22.87
C THR A 10 45.64 -17.90 22.68
N ASN A 11 45.90 -16.94 23.57
CA ASN A 11 45.43 -15.56 23.51
C ASN A 11 45.96 -14.87 22.25
N ARG A 12 45.07 -14.24 21.47
CA ARG A 12 45.47 -13.32 20.40
C ARG A 12 44.87 -11.94 20.65
N SER A 13 45.71 -11.08 21.23
CA SER A 13 45.58 -9.63 21.32
C SER A 13 45.40 -9.04 19.91
N THR A 14 44.34 -8.26 19.71
CA THR A 14 44.15 -7.44 18.50
C THR A 14 44.39 -5.97 18.86
N ASN A 15 45.57 -5.50 18.46
CA ASN A 15 45.98 -4.11 18.45
C ASN A 15 45.10 -3.32 17.45
N LYS A 16 44.23 -2.44 17.96
CA LYS A 16 43.53 -1.44 17.15
C LYS A 16 44.50 -0.30 16.79
N LYS A 17 45.13 -0.36 15.61
CA LYS A 17 45.77 0.80 14.98
C LYS A 17 44.71 1.69 14.34
N LYS A 18 44.53 2.86 14.94
CA LYS A 18 43.72 3.99 14.50
C LYS A 18 44.44 4.65 13.32
N ILE A 19 43.87 4.58 12.11
CA ILE A 19 44.32 5.35 10.94
C ILE A 19 43.27 6.43 10.70
N THR A 20 43.63 7.66 11.04
CA THR A 20 42.92 8.89 10.64
C THR A 20 43.45 9.37 9.30
N PRO A 21 42.60 9.70 8.31
CA PRO A 21 43.01 10.50 7.18
C PRO A 21 42.90 11.99 7.51
N THR A 22 44.05 12.66 7.49
CA THR A 22 44.19 14.11 7.53
C THR A 22 43.92 14.70 6.15
N THR A 23 42.74 15.29 5.97
CA THR A 23 42.45 16.13 4.79
C THR A 23 42.68 17.58 5.17
N LYS A 24 43.69 18.19 4.53
CA LYS A 24 44.06 19.60 4.65
C LYS A 24 42.93 20.49 4.12
N VAL A 25 42.33 21.30 4.99
CA VAL A 25 41.47 22.43 4.60
C VAL A 25 42.37 23.64 4.33
N THR A 26 42.38 24.09 3.08
CA THR A 26 42.99 25.33 2.62
C THR A 26 42.20 26.53 3.17
N LYS A 27 42.87 27.33 3.99
CA LYS A 27 42.41 28.66 4.41
C LYS A 27 42.46 29.62 3.23
N THR A 28 41.33 30.23 2.89
CA THR A 28 41.25 31.48 2.13
C THR A 28 40.43 32.48 2.95
N THR A 29 41.13 33.37 3.63
CA THR A 29 40.56 34.54 4.31
C THR A 29 41.27 35.77 3.76
N LYS A 30 40.54 36.62 3.03
CA LYS A 30 40.81 38.05 2.88
C LYS A 30 39.54 38.71 2.32
N THR A 31 38.73 39.26 3.21
CA THR A 31 37.71 40.26 2.85
C THR A 31 37.97 41.52 3.67
N ASN A 32 38.13 42.61 2.91
CA ASN A 32 38.42 43.96 3.37
C ASN A 32 37.31 44.49 4.29
N LYS A 33 37.72 45.06 5.43
CA LYS A 33 36.93 46.03 6.18
C LYS A 33 36.94 47.35 5.41
N LEU A 34 35.78 47.80 4.96
CA LEU A 34 35.54 49.22 4.67
C LEU A 34 34.39 49.71 5.55
N ASN A 35 34.73 50.71 6.36
CA ASN A 35 33.82 51.45 7.23
C ASN A 35 32.82 52.23 6.38
N GLY A 36 31.53 51.95 6.54
CA GLY A 36 30.42 52.71 5.98
C GLY A 36 29.56 53.31 7.09
N THR A 37 29.45 54.62 7.07
CA THR A 37 28.77 55.51 8.00
C THR A 37 27.27 55.23 8.12
N LYS A 38 26.79 55.15 9.37
CA LYS A 38 25.36 55.06 9.73
C LYS A 38 24.62 56.34 9.32
N LYS A 39 23.76 56.27 8.30
CA LYS A 39 22.61 57.18 8.12
C LYS A 39 21.34 56.44 8.58
N LYS A 40 20.71 56.96 9.64
CA LYS A 40 19.37 56.58 10.12
C LYS A 40 18.35 56.93 9.03
N ALA A 41 17.84 55.92 8.33
CA ALA A 41 16.63 56.05 7.51
C ALA A 41 15.41 55.69 8.37
N ALA A 42 14.34 56.48 8.23
CA ALA A 42 13.08 56.31 8.95
C ALA A 42 12.42 54.95 8.64
N PRO A 43 11.70 54.34 9.59
CA PRO A 43 11.01 53.08 9.39
C PRO A 43 9.86 53.26 8.40
N THR A 44 10.06 52.80 7.17
CA THR A 44 8.98 52.63 6.20
C THR A 44 8.13 51.44 6.63
N THR A 45 6.92 51.72 7.10
CA THR A 45 5.86 50.77 7.40
C THR A 45 5.52 49.98 6.14
N LYS A 46 6.15 48.81 5.95
CA LYS A 46 5.78 47.86 4.91
C LYS A 46 4.40 47.29 5.25
N THR A 47 3.37 47.78 4.58
CA THR A 47 2.04 47.15 4.58
C THR A 47 2.19 45.69 4.17
N PRO A 48 1.59 44.73 4.92
CA PRO A 48 1.65 43.32 4.57
C PRO A 48 0.99 43.11 3.20
N THR A 49 1.81 42.93 2.17
CA THR A 49 1.37 42.48 0.86
C THR A 49 0.67 41.14 1.05
N LYS A 50 -0.63 41.10 0.72
CA LYS A 50 -1.40 39.85 0.71
C LYS A 50 -0.66 38.85 -0.19
N PRO A 51 -0.50 37.58 0.24
CA PRO A 51 0.11 36.57 -0.60
C PRO A 51 -0.72 36.44 -1.89
N THR A 52 -0.04 36.60 -3.03
CA THR A 52 -0.63 36.38 -4.34
C THR A 52 -1.09 34.92 -4.42
N PRO A 53 -2.30 34.63 -4.92
CA PRO A 53 -2.74 33.26 -5.08
C PRO A 53 -1.77 32.47 -5.97
N PRO A 54 -1.57 31.18 -5.70
CA PRO A 54 -0.76 30.33 -6.55
C PRO A 54 -1.28 30.36 -7.98
N SER A 55 -0.38 30.50 -8.96
CA SER A 55 -0.72 30.52 -10.38
C SER A 55 0.37 29.83 -11.20
N ILE A 56 -0.04 29.16 -12.28
CA ILE A 56 0.85 28.55 -13.27
C ILE A 56 0.88 29.47 -14.49
N SER A 57 2.08 29.83 -14.95
CA SER A 57 2.29 30.76 -16.07
C SER A 57 2.49 30.06 -17.42
N VAL A 58 2.12 28.79 -17.54
CA VAL A 58 2.30 28.00 -18.77
C VAL A 58 1.15 28.27 -19.74
N THR A 59 1.50 28.43 -21.02
CA THR A 59 0.57 28.67 -22.12
C THR A 59 0.91 27.76 -23.30
N ASP A 60 0.05 27.68 -24.33
CA ASP A 60 0.32 26.91 -25.56
C ASP A 60 1.59 27.40 -26.32
N ALA A 61 2.08 28.60 -26.01
CA ALA A 61 3.31 29.17 -26.56
C ALA A 61 4.57 28.86 -25.71
N SER A 62 4.42 28.18 -24.58
CA SER A 62 5.54 27.75 -23.72
C SER A 62 6.38 26.64 -24.38
N SER A 63 7.51 26.28 -23.77
CA SER A 63 8.33 25.19 -24.34
C SER A 63 7.57 23.85 -24.29
N PRO A 64 7.83 22.93 -25.23
CA PRO A 64 7.21 21.61 -25.24
C PRO A 64 7.30 20.87 -23.90
N GLU A 65 8.43 20.99 -23.20
CA GLU A 65 8.66 20.36 -21.90
C GLU A 65 7.79 21.01 -20.82
N GLN A 66 7.68 22.35 -20.80
CA GLN A 66 6.82 23.05 -19.85
C GLN A 66 5.35 22.71 -20.05
N ILE A 67 4.91 22.57 -21.30
CA ILE A 67 3.56 22.14 -21.68
C ILE A 67 3.30 20.73 -21.14
N LEU A 68 4.20 19.78 -21.40
CA LEU A 68 4.07 18.39 -20.92
C LEU A 68 4.03 18.32 -19.39
N HIS A 69 4.95 19.00 -18.70
CA HIS A 69 5.05 18.96 -17.25
C HIS A 69 3.90 19.65 -16.51
N SER A 70 3.15 20.51 -17.20
CA SER A 70 2.00 21.20 -16.61
C SER A 70 0.64 20.69 -17.07
N SER A 71 0.62 19.90 -18.15
CA SER A 71 -0.62 19.40 -18.74
C SER A 71 -1.21 18.24 -17.95
N TRP A 72 -2.40 18.44 -17.38
CA TRP A 72 -3.12 17.35 -16.72
C TRP A 72 -3.55 16.26 -17.72
N LYS A 73 -3.83 16.65 -18.98
CA LYS A 73 -4.20 15.72 -20.05
C LYS A 73 -3.04 14.77 -20.35
N PHE A 74 -1.82 15.29 -20.43
CA PHE A 74 -0.62 14.47 -20.63
C PHE A 74 -0.45 13.45 -19.49
N LEU A 75 -0.50 13.91 -18.24
CA LEU A 75 -0.35 13.05 -17.07
C LEU A 75 -1.44 11.98 -16.98
N TYR A 76 -2.68 12.33 -17.32
CA TYR A 76 -3.77 11.37 -17.44
C TYR A 76 -3.51 10.32 -18.54
N CYS A 77 -3.07 10.75 -19.73
CA CYS A 77 -2.75 9.83 -20.82
C CYS A 77 -1.66 8.84 -20.39
N TYR A 78 -0.60 9.34 -19.75
CA TYR A 78 0.47 8.49 -19.22
C TYR A 78 -0.06 7.47 -18.21
N GLN A 79 -0.84 7.92 -17.22
CA GLN A 79 -1.39 7.05 -16.17
C GLN A 79 -2.29 5.97 -16.76
N PHE A 80 -3.14 6.34 -17.72
CA PHE A 80 -4.00 5.43 -18.44
C PHE A 80 -3.20 4.35 -19.18
N LEU A 81 -2.22 4.77 -19.99
CA LEU A 81 -1.38 3.85 -20.77
C LEU A 81 -0.58 2.91 -19.87
N SER A 82 -0.11 3.39 -18.71
CA SER A 82 0.61 2.59 -17.72
C SER A 82 -0.29 1.53 -17.07
N LEU A 83 -1.48 1.93 -16.62
CA LEU A 83 -2.43 1.05 -15.93
C LEU A 83 -2.98 -0.05 -16.86
N PHE A 84 -3.28 0.30 -18.10
CA PHE A 84 -3.84 -0.64 -19.09
C PHE A 84 -2.79 -1.27 -20.01
N ARG A 85 -1.49 -1.09 -19.72
CA ARG A 85 -0.38 -1.54 -20.54
C ARG A 85 -0.47 -3.02 -20.92
N SER A 86 -0.68 -3.89 -19.92
CA SER A 86 -0.72 -5.35 -20.11
C SER A 86 -1.90 -5.79 -20.98
N TYR A 87 -3.06 -5.15 -20.76
CA TYR A 87 -4.28 -5.41 -21.51
C TYR A 87 -4.15 -4.98 -22.97
N LEU A 88 -3.69 -3.75 -23.19
CA LEU A 88 -3.48 -3.17 -24.52
C LEU A 88 -2.26 -3.75 -25.24
N LYS A 89 -1.46 -4.59 -24.56
CA LYS A 89 -0.19 -5.15 -25.05
C LYS A 89 0.78 -4.06 -25.50
N LEU A 90 0.80 -2.95 -24.77
CA LEU A 90 1.70 -1.84 -25.02
C LEU A 90 3.12 -2.18 -24.54
N PRO A 91 4.16 -1.63 -25.20
CA PRO A 91 5.53 -1.73 -24.71
C PRO A 91 5.69 -1.08 -23.33
N ALA A 92 6.86 -1.26 -22.71
CA ALA A 92 7.19 -0.50 -21.51
C ALA A 92 7.23 0.98 -21.83
N ILE A 93 6.36 1.75 -21.20
CA ILE A 93 6.28 3.20 -21.33
C ILE A 93 6.62 3.77 -19.95
N THR A 94 7.74 4.47 -19.85
CA THR A 94 8.03 5.38 -18.72
C THR A 94 7.53 6.77 -19.07
N ILE A 95 7.32 7.63 -18.07
CA ILE A 95 6.85 8.99 -18.32
C ILE A 95 7.84 9.76 -19.23
N GLY A 96 9.14 9.65 -18.97
CA GLY A 96 10.18 10.26 -19.79
C GLY A 96 10.25 9.71 -21.22
N SER A 97 9.98 8.41 -21.42
CA SER A 97 9.93 7.83 -22.78
C SER A 97 8.78 8.41 -23.61
N LEU A 98 7.63 8.66 -22.97
CA LEU A 98 6.46 9.25 -23.63
C LEU A 98 6.65 10.74 -23.90
N GLU A 99 7.25 11.49 -22.98
CA GLU A 99 7.63 12.89 -23.19
C GLU A 99 8.56 13.02 -24.39
N ASN A 100 9.62 12.21 -24.42
CA ASN A 100 10.55 12.16 -25.54
C ASN A 100 9.80 11.83 -26.84
N ALA A 101 8.93 10.83 -26.85
CA ALA A 101 8.15 10.44 -28.03
C ALA A 101 7.26 11.58 -28.56
N LEU A 102 6.66 12.39 -27.67
CA LEU A 102 5.81 13.51 -28.06
C LEU A 102 6.61 14.73 -28.56
N THR A 103 7.82 14.94 -28.05
CA THR A 103 8.68 16.06 -28.45
C THR A 103 9.48 15.80 -29.72
N VAL A 104 9.65 14.54 -30.16
CA VAL A 104 10.45 14.28 -31.38
C VAL A 104 9.79 14.89 -32.62
N ALA A 105 10.59 15.65 -33.37
CA ALA A 105 10.24 16.20 -34.68
C ALA A 105 10.13 15.10 -35.75
N LYS A 106 9.49 15.41 -36.89
CA LYS A 106 9.33 14.50 -38.03
C LYS A 106 10.68 13.86 -38.39
N PRO A 107 10.78 12.52 -38.44
CA PRO A 107 12.04 11.87 -38.78
C PRO A 107 12.43 12.25 -40.22
N THR A 108 13.49 13.05 -40.38
CA THR A 108 13.92 13.52 -41.69
C THR A 108 14.48 12.33 -42.48
N PRO A 109 13.85 11.93 -43.62
CA PRO A 109 14.24 10.72 -44.35
C PRO A 109 15.65 10.80 -44.99
N THR A 110 16.28 11.97 -44.97
CA THR A 110 17.45 12.31 -45.81
C THR A 110 18.82 11.93 -45.23
N LEU A 111 18.93 11.46 -43.99
CA LEU A 111 20.23 11.15 -43.36
C LEU A 111 20.48 9.68 -43.03
N ALA A 112 19.46 8.81 -43.13
CA ALA A 112 19.61 7.38 -42.81
C ALA A 112 20.43 6.58 -43.83
N ARG A 113 20.80 7.16 -44.99
CA ARG A 113 21.43 6.39 -46.09
C ARG A 113 22.85 6.81 -46.49
N SER A 114 23.42 7.91 -45.99
CA SER A 114 24.74 8.35 -46.48
C SER A 114 25.79 8.75 -45.45
N GLN A 115 25.52 8.67 -44.14
CA GLN A 115 26.57 8.86 -43.13
C GLN A 115 26.37 7.90 -41.95
N GLY A 116 27.06 6.76 -41.99
CA GLY A 116 27.44 6.01 -40.78
C GLY A 116 28.43 6.84 -39.97
N SER A 117 27.93 7.93 -39.39
CA SER A 117 28.70 8.93 -38.66
C SER A 117 28.35 8.79 -37.17
N PHE A 118 29.27 8.13 -36.48
CA PHE A 118 29.65 8.11 -35.06
C PHE A 118 28.81 8.91 -34.02
N LEU A 119 28.24 10.06 -34.38
CA LEU A 119 27.45 10.93 -33.50
C LEU A 119 25.98 10.52 -33.37
N ALA A 120 25.36 9.95 -34.41
CA ALA A 120 23.99 9.43 -34.30
C ALA A 120 23.95 8.20 -33.38
N GLU A 121 25.03 7.42 -33.39
CA GLU A 121 25.24 6.31 -32.46
C GLU A 121 25.47 6.83 -31.03
N GLU A 122 26.08 7.99 -30.82
CA GLU A 122 26.32 8.55 -29.48
C GLU A 122 25.06 9.17 -28.83
N ILE A 123 24.15 9.74 -29.64
CA ILE A 123 22.85 10.21 -29.15
C ILE A 123 21.90 9.03 -28.89
N ASN A 124 21.85 8.02 -29.78
CA ASN A 124 21.11 6.79 -29.51
C ASN A 124 21.70 6.04 -28.32
N ASN A 125 23.03 5.93 -28.20
CA ASN A 125 23.68 5.26 -27.07
C ASN A 125 23.49 6.00 -25.74
N ARG A 126 23.16 7.30 -25.71
CA ARG A 126 22.74 7.98 -24.47
C ARG A 126 21.30 7.67 -24.07
N LEU A 127 20.43 7.30 -25.02
CA LEU A 127 19.04 6.87 -24.79
C LEU A 127 18.89 5.34 -24.60
N VAL A 128 19.88 4.54 -25.02
CA VAL A 128 19.91 3.06 -24.96
C VAL A 128 20.23 2.50 -23.57
N LEU A 129 20.45 3.35 -22.56
CA LEU A 129 20.92 2.90 -21.24
C LEU A 129 19.84 2.45 -20.25
N ASP A 130 18.58 2.49 -20.62
CA ASP A 130 17.51 1.88 -19.84
C ASP A 130 17.00 0.67 -20.61
N ASN A 131 17.38 -0.55 -20.19
CA ASN A 131 16.57 -1.79 -20.21
C ASN A 131 17.41 -3.08 -20.29
N THR A 132 17.87 -3.60 -19.15
CA THR A 132 18.29 -5.01 -19.05
C THR A 132 17.33 -5.84 -18.20
N THR A 133 16.19 -6.21 -18.77
CA THR A 133 15.53 -7.48 -18.41
C THR A 133 15.36 -8.31 -19.69
N LYS A 134 16.24 -9.30 -19.85
CA LYS A 134 16.43 -10.07 -21.08
C LYS A 134 15.28 -11.06 -21.31
N ALA A 135 14.30 -10.64 -22.09
CA ALA A 135 13.62 -11.41 -23.15
C ALA A 135 12.43 -10.57 -23.64
N ASN A 136 12.47 -10.09 -24.88
CA ASN A 136 11.39 -9.42 -25.63
C ASN A 136 11.20 -7.89 -25.49
N GLN A 137 12.10 -7.13 -24.86
CA GLN A 137 12.10 -5.67 -25.08
C GLN A 137 12.77 -5.37 -26.41
N ILE A 138 11.95 -5.16 -27.44
CA ILE A 138 12.35 -4.52 -28.69
C ILE A 138 12.72 -3.08 -28.30
N ASP A 139 13.94 -2.64 -28.61
CA ASP A 139 14.39 -1.27 -28.42
C ASP A 139 13.57 -0.35 -29.33
N ASN A 140 12.40 0.05 -28.83
CA ASN A 140 11.51 0.94 -29.56
C ASN A 140 12.12 2.33 -29.53
N THR A 141 12.49 2.85 -30.70
CA THR A 141 12.76 4.29 -30.86
C THR A 141 11.55 5.10 -30.38
N PRO A 142 11.72 6.36 -29.92
CA PRO A 142 10.59 7.18 -29.47
C PRO A 142 9.46 7.28 -30.51
N HIS A 143 9.80 7.27 -31.79
CA HIS A 143 8.84 7.19 -32.89
C HIS A 143 8.02 5.91 -32.88
N GLN A 144 8.68 4.75 -32.78
CA GLN A 144 8.01 3.46 -32.72
C GLN A 144 7.12 3.33 -31.49
N LEU A 145 7.50 3.93 -30.37
CA LEU A 145 6.67 3.96 -29.15
C LEU A 145 5.33 4.66 -29.42
N LEU A 146 5.37 5.83 -30.06
CA LEU A 146 4.18 6.60 -30.40
C LEU A 146 3.34 5.87 -31.46
N GLU A 147 3.96 5.39 -32.54
CA GLU A 147 3.31 4.62 -33.60
C GLU A 147 2.57 3.40 -33.04
N GLN A 148 3.24 2.60 -32.20
CA GLN A 148 2.62 1.42 -31.56
C GLN A 148 1.47 1.82 -30.67
N THR A 149 1.63 2.87 -29.87
CA THR A 149 0.58 3.35 -28.96
C THR A 149 -0.67 3.78 -29.74
N PHE A 150 -0.51 4.63 -30.75
CA PHE A 150 -1.61 5.11 -31.59
C PHE A 150 -2.26 3.98 -32.39
N THR A 151 -1.46 3.08 -32.98
CA THR A 151 -1.97 1.92 -33.72
C THR A 151 -2.84 1.04 -32.83
N VAL A 152 -2.39 0.76 -31.61
CA VAL A 152 -3.12 -0.07 -30.64
C VAL A 152 -4.43 0.61 -30.22
N LEU A 153 -4.41 1.90 -29.89
CA LEU A 153 -5.62 2.64 -29.51
C LEU A 153 -6.64 2.66 -30.67
N LEU A 154 -6.22 3.05 -31.88
CA LEU A 154 -7.08 3.09 -33.06
C LEU A 154 -7.66 1.72 -33.41
N LYS A 155 -6.90 0.64 -33.23
CA LYS A 155 -7.36 -0.73 -33.46
C LYS A 155 -8.55 -1.09 -32.56
N HIS A 156 -8.53 -0.65 -31.31
CA HIS A 156 -9.60 -0.92 -30.35
C HIS A 156 -10.83 -0.04 -30.62
N ILE A 157 -10.63 1.20 -31.09
CA ILE A 157 -11.73 2.14 -31.37
C ILE A 157 -12.45 1.79 -32.68
N GLN A 158 -11.72 1.65 -33.79
CA GLN A 158 -12.34 1.65 -35.13
C GLN A 158 -12.75 0.26 -35.65
N SER A 159 -12.44 -0.85 -34.96
CA SER A 159 -12.65 -2.25 -35.42
C SER A 159 -12.02 -2.64 -36.78
N ARG A 160 -11.42 -1.68 -37.49
CA ARG A 160 -10.74 -1.85 -38.79
C ARG A 160 -9.37 -2.51 -38.58
N GLN A 161 -8.83 -3.11 -39.66
CA GLN A 161 -7.46 -3.65 -39.68
C GLN A 161 -6.43 -2.52 -39.73
N THR A 162 -6.24 -1.82 -38.63
CA THR A 162 -5.15 -0.86 -38.46
C THR A 162 -3.83 -1.62 -38.23
N ASN A 163 -2.79 -1.19 -38.93
CA ASN A 163 -1.44 -1.72 -38.83
C ASN A 163 -0.44 -0.56 -38.83
N THR A 164 0.84 -0.88 -38.66
CA THR A 164 1.90 0.14 -38.57
C THR A 164 2.15 0.92 -39.86
N SER A 165 1.67 0.46 -41.02
CA SER A 165 1.85 1.17 -42.29
C SER A 165 0.67 2.07 -42.67
N ASN A 166 -0.52 1.88 -42.09
CA ASN A 166 -1.73 2.63 -42.45
C ASN A 166 -2.33 3.44 -41.29
N TRP A 167 -1.80 3.36 -40.08
CA TRP A 167 -2.38 4.02 -38.90
C TRP A 167 -2.50 5.54 -39.04
N HIS A 168 -1.59 6.21 -39.75
CA HIS A 168 -1.67 7.65 -40.01
C HIS A 168 -2.94 8.04 -40.79
N GLY A 169 -3.29 7.27 -41.83
CA GLY A 169 -4.50 7.52 -42.61
C GLY A 169 -5.76 7.29 -41.78
N HIS A 170 -5.75 6.28 -40.91
CA HIS A 170 -6.84 6.02 -39.97
C HIS A 170 -6.97 7.09 -38.89
N LEU A 171 -5.85 7.64 -38.43
CA LEU A 171 -5.86 8.76 -37.49
C LEU A 171 -6.39 10.03 -38.16
N TYR A 172 -5.98 10.32 -39.40
CA TYR A 172 -6.52 11.46 -40.15
C TYR A 172 -8.04 11.33 -40.32
N ASP A 173 -8.54 10.16 -40.72
CA ASP A 173 -9.99 9.90 -40.82
C ASP A 173 -10.67 10.07 -39.47
N TYR A 174 -10.07 9.53 -38.39
CA TYR A 174 -10.59 9.71 -37.03
C TYR A 174 -10.74 11.19 -36.66
N LEU A 175 -9.71 12.00 -36.91
CA LEU A 175 -9.72 13.43 -36.59
C LEU A 175 -10.71 14.22 -37.43
N LEU A 176 -10.98 13.79 -38.66
CA LEU A 176 -11.96 14.41 -39.54
C LEU A 176 -13.41 14.08 -39.10
N ASP A 177 -13.63 12.87 -38.59
CA ASP A 177 -14.95 12.39 -38.18
C ASP A 177 -15.39 12.88 -36.78
N HIS A 178 -14.47 13.43 -35.97
CA HIS A 178 -14.75 13.89 -34.60
C HIS A 178 -14.70 15.43 -34.53
N ASP A 179 -15.89 16.05 -34.48
CA ASP A 179 -16.10 17.51 -34.49
C ASP A 179 -15.48 18.26 -33.28
N ASP A 180 -15.03 17.57 -32.24
CA ASP A 180 -14.44 18.18 -31.02
C ASP A 180 -12.99 18.71 -31.25
N HIS A 181 -12.54 18.78 -32.50
CA HIS A 181 -11.17 19.14 -32.88
C HIS A 181 -11.07 20.44 -33.70
N ASP A 182 -12.01 21.38 -33.53
CA ASP A 182 -12.02 22.68 -34.23
C ASP A 182 -10.67 23.44 -34.23
N ASP A 183 -9.81 23.19 -33.24
CA ASP A 183 -8.48 23.81 -33.12
C ASP A 183 -7.36 23.08 -33.89
N ILE A 184 -7.57 21.84 -34.37
CA ILE A 184 -6.55 21.08 -35.10
C ILE A 184 -6.66 21.39 -36.59
N SER A 185 -5.73 22.21 -37.08
CA SER A 185 -5.72 22.64 -38.48
C SER A 185 -5.21 21.54 -39.43
N LEU A 186 -6.11 20.65 -39.87
CA LEU A 186 -5.85 19.65 -40.93
C LEU A 186 -5.83 20.31 -42.33
N THR A 187 -4.86 21.18 -42.58
CA THR A 187 -4.78 21.94 -43.86
C THR A 187 -4.19 21.13 -45.02
N GLU A 188 -3.47 20.05 -44.73
CA GLU A 188 -2.82 19.21 -45.74
C GLU A 188 -3.70 18.05 -46.18
N SER A 189 -3.49 17.60 -47.43
CA SER A 189 -4.11 16.38 -47.95
C SER A 189 -3.69 15.17 -47.12
N LYS A 190 -4.63 14.23 -46.90
CA LYS A 190 -4.43 12.96 -46.16
C LYS A 190 -3.13 12.22 -46.45
N GLU A 191 -2.63 12.25 -47.69
CA GLU A 191 -1.40 11.55 -48.11
C GLU A 191 -0.10 12.16 -47.57
N ASN A 192 -0.11 13.46 -47.22
CA ASN A 192 1.08 14.20 -46.80
C ASN A 192 1.13 14.45 -45.29
N TRP A 193 -0.03 14.37 -44.63
CA TRP A 193 -0.18 14.65 -43.21
C TRP A 193 0.42 13.54 -42.34
N THR A 194 1.17 13.93 -41.31
CA THR A 194 1.68 13.02 -40.29
C THR A 194 1.42 13.56 -38.88
N LEU A 195 1.37 12.66 -37.88
CA LEU A 195 1.24 13.04 -36.46
C LEU A 195 2.37 13.98 -36.01
N TYR A 196 3.54 13.89 -36.66
CA TYR A 196 4.71 14.70 -36.32
C TYR A 196 4.58 16.16 -36.76
N ASP A 197 3.65 16.47 -37.66
CA ASP A 197 3.35 17.83 -38.09
C ASP A 197 2.50 18.58 -37.04
N LEU A 198 1.92 17.86 -36.07
CA LEU A 198 1.19 18.44 -34.94
C LEU A 198 2.14 19.04 -33.88
N THR A 199 1.69 20.12 -33.25
CA THR A 199 2.29 20.65 -32.03
C THR A 199 2.09 19.71 -30.84
N VAL A 200 2.87 19.87 -29.77
CA VAL A 200 2.75 19.03 -28.57
C VAL A 200 1.36 19.12 -27.91
N PRO A 201 0.75 20.30 -27.72
CA PRO A 201 -0.63 20.39 -27.24
C PRO A 201 -1.62 19.59 -28.09
N GLU A 202 -1.52 19.71 -29.42
CA GLU A 202 -2.38 18.95 -30.34
C GLU A 202 -2.15 17.44 -30.21
N LYS A 203 -0.90 16.97 -30.17
CA LYS A 203 -0.59 15.55 -29.94
C LYS A 203 -1.21 15.03 -28.63
N ILE A 204 -1.15 15.81 -27.55
CA ILE A 204 -1.75 15.47 -26.26
C ILE A 204 -3.28 15.40 -26.39
N ARG A 205 -3.91 16.38 -27.05
CA ARG A 205 -5.38 16.39 -27.28
C ARG A 205 -5.83 15.17 -28.07
N VAL A 206 -5.11 14.84 -29.16
CA VAL A 206 -5.42 13.65 -29.96
C VAL A 206 -5.27 12.37 -29.12
N LEU A 207 -4.16 12.22 -28.39
CA LEU A 207 -3.95 11.05 -27.54
C LEU A 207 -5.04 10.91 -26.47
N LYS A 208 -5.45 12.02 -25.85
CA LYS A 208 -6.54 12.08 -24.87
C LYS A 208 -7.87 11.67 -25.49
N SER A 209 -8.19 12.17 -26.67
CA SER A 209 -9.43 11.84 -27.39
C SER A 209 -9.52 10.35 -27.72
N LEU A 210 -8.43 9.78 -28.22
CA LEU A 210 -8.36 8.34 -28.49
C LEU A 210 -8.57 7.52 -27.20
N ILE A 211 -7.99 7.93 -26.08
CA ILE A 211 -8.19 7.26 -24.80
C ILE A 211 -9.65 7.38 -24.35
N ASP A 212 -10.26 8.56 -24.47
CA ASP A 212 -11.65 8.80 -24.06
C ASP A 212 -12.64 7.97 -24.86
N ASP A 213 -12.44 7.86 -26.18
CA ASP A 213 -13.27 6.99 -27.01
C ASP A 213 -13.02 5.52 -26.75
N MET A 214 -11.77 5.14 -26.46
CA MET A 214 -11.47 3.79 -26.06
C MET A 214 -12.14 3.44 -24.72
N GLU A 215 -12.20 4.37 -23.75
CA GLU A 215 -12.95 4.18 -22.49
C GLU A 215 -14.45 3.94 -22.72
N LYS A 216 -15.03 4.51 -23.78
CA LYS A 216 -16.44 4.29 -24.15
C LYS A 216 -16.70 2.90 -24.75
N THR A 217 -15.67 2.15 -25.15
CA THR A 217 -15.86 0.82 -25.72
C THR A 217 -16.33 -0.20 -24.68
N ASP A 218 -17.21 -1.12 -25.08
CA ASP A 218 -17.71 -2.21 -24.22
C ASP A 218 -16.59 -3.06 -23.59
N GLN A 219 -15.48 -3.21 -24.32
CA GLN A 219 -14.33 -3.98 -23.85
C GLN A 219 -13.66 -3.31 -22.65
N MET A 220 -13.45 -1.99 -22.72
CA MET A 220 -12.88 -1.23 -21.61
C MET A 220 -13.86 -1.08 -20.45
N MET A 221 -15.16 -0.91 -20.72
CA MET A 221 -16.19 -0.87 -19.67
C MET A 221 -16.22 -2.16 -18.84
N LYS A 222 -16.05 -3.32 -19.48
CA LYS A 222 -15.92 -4.61 -18.77
C LYS A 222 -14.64 -4.71 -17.95
N LEU A 223 -13.53 -4.22 -18.48
CA LEU A 223 -12.24 -4.22 -17.80
C LEU A 223 -12.22 -3.25 -16.59
N ARG A 224 -12.98 -2.15 -16.70
CA ARG A 224 -13.12 -1.13 -15.66
C ARG A 224 -14.02 -1.57 -14.51
N GLY A 225 -14.72 -2.71 -14.59
CA GLY A 225 -15.81 -3.12 -13.68
C GLY A 225 -15.62 -2.73 -12.20
N ASP A 226 -14.41 -2.87 -11.65
CA ASP A 226 -14.09 -2.53 -10.25
C ASP A 226 -13.19 -1.27 -10.07
N ILE A 227 -12.72 -0.65 -11.16
CA ILE A 227 -11.82 0.52 -11.13
C ILE A 227 -12.65 1.81 -11.19
N THR A 228 -12.88 2.42 -10.02
CA THR A 228 -13.53 3.74 -9.94
C THR A 228 -12.69 4.81 -10.65
N PRO A 229 -13.31 5.90 -11.15
CA PRO A 229 -12.57 7.05 -11.68
C PRO A 229 -11.52 7.60 -10.69
N GLU A 230 -11.80 7.52 -9.39
CA GLU A 230 -10.86 7.87 -8.32
C GLU A 230 -9.65 6.94 -8.28
N ASN A 231 -9.81 5.65 -8.59
CA ASN A 231 -8.70 4.70 -8.69
C ASN A 231 -7.84 4.90 -9.95
N LEU A 232 -8.39 5.56 -10.99
CA LEU A 232 -7.60 6.01 -12.14
C LEU A 232 -6.77 7.26 -11.81
N ARG A 233 -7.18 8.05 -10.80
CA ARG A 233 -6.37 9.14 -10.28
C ARG A 233 -5.33 8.58 -9.32
N LEU A 234 -4.12 9.12 -9.39
CA LEU A 234 -3.09 8.79 -8.41
C LEU A 234 -3.52 9.27 -7.01
N VAL A 235 -3.23 8.46 -6.01
CA VAL A 235 -3.42 8.84 -4.61
C VAL A 235 -2.53 10.04 -4.32
N HIS A 236 -3.13 11.13 -3.88
CA HIS A 236 -2.38 12.33 -3.50
C HIS A 236 -1.58 12.04 -2.22
N ILE A 237 -0.34 12.52 -2.18
CA ILE A 237 0.60 12.32 -1.07
C ILE A 237 0.24 13.22 0.11
N GLY A 238 -0.20 14.45 -0.17
CA GLY A 238 -0.57 15.43 0.84
C GLY A 238 -0.73 16.83 0.27
N GLU A 239 -0.96 17.78 1.17
CA GLU A 239 -1.17 19.19 0.85
C GLU A 239 -0.16 20.09 1.60
N ASP A 240 0.34 21.14 0.94
CA ASP A 240 1.18 22.14 1.60
C ASP A 240 0.37 23.26 2.27
N SER A 241 1.06 24.26 2.82
CA SER A 241 0.43 25.38 3.51
C SER A 241 -0.31 26.37 2.59
N GLU A 242 -0.04 26.31 1.29
CA GLU A 242 -0.72 27.10 0.25
C GLU A 242 -1.89 26.32 -0.39
N GLY A 243 -2.05 25.04 -0.05
CA GLY A 243 -3.09 24.15 -0.54
C GLY A 243 -2.73 23.39 -1.82
N TRP A 244 -1.47 23.41 -2.26
CA TRP A 244 -1.04 22.58 -3.39
C TRP A 244 -1.11 21.11 -3.02
N ARG A 245 -1.61 20.29 -3.94
CA ARG A 245 -1.69 18.83 -3.78
C ARG A 245 -0.54 18.15 -4.48
N TYR A 246 0.12 17.22 -3.81
CA TYR A 246 1.30 16.54 -4.35
C TYR A 246 0.96 15.13 -4.83
N TYR A 247 1.54 14.72 -5.96
CA TYR A 247 1.28 13.45 -6.63
C TYR A 247 2.59 12.80 -7.08
N MET A 248 2.69 11.48 -6.94
CA MET A 248 3.84 10.70 -7.41
C MET A 248 3.52 10.02 -8.73
N PHE A 249 4.32 10.30 -9.77
CA PHE A 249 4.21 9.65 -11.07
C PHE A 249 5.43 8.78 -11.34
N ASP A 250 5.21 7.60 -11.94
CA ASP A 250 6.25 6.63 -12.30
C ASP A 250 7.16 6.18 -11.13
N ASN A 251 6.71 6.42 -9.89
CA ASN A 251 7.49 6.25 -8.66
C ASN A 251 8.81 7.05 -8.59
N VAL A 252 9.07 7.97 -9.52
CA VAL A 252 10.33 8.73 -9.59
C VAL A 252 10.14 10.23 -9.79
N ARG A 253 8.94 10.71 -10.12
CA ARG A 253 8.66 12.14 -10.33
C ARG A 253 7.58 12.65 -9.39
N LEU A 254 7.83 13.82 -8.81
CA LEU A 254 6.91 14.51 -7.91
C LEU A 254 6.29 15.70 -8.63
N TYR A 255 4.97 15.69 -8.72
CA TYR A 255 4.18 16.80 -9.25
C TYR A 255 3.36 17.46 -8.15
N ARG A 256 3.01 18.72 -8.35
CA ARG A 256 1.99 19.42 -7.56
C ARG A 256 0.90 20.02 -8.43
N GLU A 257 -0.34 20.02 -7.95
CA GLU A 257 -1.51 20.55 -8.65
C GLU A 257 -2.04 21.81 -7.95
N LEU A 258 -2.42 22.82 -8.74
CA LEU A 258 -3.04 24.04 -8.24
C LEU A 258 -4.26 23.73 -7.36
N PRO A 259 -4.43 24.43 -6.21
CA PRO A 259 -5.62 24.27 -5.39
C PRO A 259 -6.87 24.67 -6.19
N LEU A 260 -7.68 23.69 -6.57
CA LEU A 260 -8.96 23.95 -7.22
C LEU A 260 -9.90 24.58 -6.17
N PRO A 261 -10.46 25.79 -6.42
CA PRO A 261 -11.33 26.44 -5.45
C PRO A 261 -12.61 25.61 -5.28
N HIS A 262 -12.78 24.94 -4.14
CA HIS A 262 -13.98 24.14 -3.78
C HIS A 262 -15.27 24.96 -3.60
N LYS A 263 -15.31 26.21 -4.05
CA LYS A 263 -16.51 27.04 -3.89
C LYS A 263 -17.59 26.56 -4.85
N LYS A 264 -18.67 25.99 -4.27
CA LYS A 264 -19.95 25.70 -4.94
C LYS A 264 -20.39 26.93 -5.76
N GLY A 265 -20.31 26.82 -7.09
CA GLY A 265 -20.77 27.85 -8.02
C GLY A 265 -19.69 28.50 -8.89
N MET A 266 -18.40 28.17 -8.74
CA MET A 266 -17.41 28.53 -9.76
C MET A 266 -17.57 27.62 -10.98
N PRO A 267 -17.55 28.17 -12.21
CA PRO A 267 -17.52 27.35 -13.42
C PRO A 267 -16.36 26.38 -13.30
N GLN A 268 -16.63 25.10 -13.58
CA GLN A 268 -15.61 24.06 -13.65
C GLN A 268 -14.42 24.61 -14.46
N LEU A 269 -13.19 24.28 -14.05
CA LEU A 269 -11.94 24.61 -14.77
C LEU A 269 -11.85 23.91 -16.15
N ASN A 270 -12.95 23.81 -16.88
CA ASN A 270 -13.10 23.20 -18.20
C ASN A 270 -12.24 23.87 -19.28
N GLY A 271 -11.37 24.84 -18.94
CA GLY A 271 -10.44 25.48 -19.85
C GLY A 271 -8.98 25.56 -19.36
N ALA A 272 -8.62 25.08 -18.17
CA ALA A 272 -7.20 25.08 -17.76
C ALA A 272 -6.56 23.73 -18.09
N ASP A 273 -5.93 23.65 -19.25
CA ASP A 273 -5.13 22.48 -19.64
C ASP A 273 -3.87 22.35 -18.77
N TYR A 274 -3.44 23.43 -18.12
CA TYR A 274 -2.21 23.53 -17.33
C TYR A 274 -2.48 23.74 -15.83
N THR A 275 -2.61 22.65 -15.08
CA THR A 275 -2.88 22.68 -13.62
C THR A 275 -1.75 22.10 -12.78
N PHE A 276 -0.75 21.48 -13.41
CA PHE A 276 0.36 20.80 -12.73
C PHE A 276 1.68 21.57 -12.82
N GLU A 277 2.56 21.29 -11.87
CA GLU A 277 3.95 21.72 -11.88
C GLU A 277 4.84 20.55 -11.44
N LEU A 278 5.86 20.25 -12.24
CA LEU A 278 6.89 19.27 -11.88
C LEU A 278 7.78 19.86 -10.79
N VAL A 279 7.77 19.24 -9.61
CA VAL A 279 8.54 19.65 -8.43
C VAL A 279 9.89 18.93 -8.38
N CYS A 280 9.89 17.63 -8.69
CA CYS A 280 11.10 16.81 -8.77
C CYS A 280 11.02 15.93 -10.01
N ASP A 281 12.05 16.05 -10.85
CA ASP A 281 12.27 15.11 -11.96
C ASP A 281 12.96 13.83 -11.45
N ASP A 282 13.43 13.01 -12.38
CA ASP A 282 14.12 11.74 -12.14
C ASP A 282 15.61 11.91 -11.79
N THR A 283 16.03 13.07 -11.27
CA THR A 283 17.41 13.32 -10.82
C THR A 283 17.56 13.24 -9.30
N ILE A 284 18.68 12.67 -8.84
CA ILE A 284 18.96 12.50 -7.41
C ILE A 284 19.09 13.87 -6.72
N GLU A 285 19.68 14.85 -7.41
CA GLU A 285 19.91 16.19 -6.91
C GLU A 285 18.60 16.92 -6.59
N ASN A 286 17.60 16.80 -7.47
CA ASN A 286 16.29 17.43 -7.24
C ASN A 286 15.53 16.78 -6.10
N TRP A 287 15.63 15.46 -5.93
CA TRP A 287 15.08 14.77 -4.77
C TRP A 287 15.75 15.16 -3.44
N GLN A 288 17.08 15.30 -3.43
CA GLN A 288 17.81 15.79 -2.26
C GLN A 288 17.40 17.24 -1.91
N ALA A 289 17.32 18.12 -2.91
CA ALA A 289 16.85 19.48 -2.72
C ALA A 289 15.41 19.54 -2.20
N CYS A 290 14.56 18.61 -2.63
CA CYS A 290 13.18 18.49 -2.14
C CYS A 290 13.14 18.09 -0.66
N ILE A 291 13.92 17.09 -0.25
CA ILE A 291 14.05 16.72 1.18
C ILE A 291 14.48 17.93 2.01
N ASP A 292 15.48 18.68 1.52
CA ASP A 292 15.97 19.88 2.20
C ASP A 292 14.90 20.97 2.30
N ARG A 293 14.12 21.19 1.22
CA ARG A 293 13.01 22.14 1.20
C ARG A 293 11.94 21.81 2.25
N PHE A 294 11.63 20.52 2.44
CA PHE A 294 10.66 20.07 3.43
C PHE A 294 11.27 19.81 4.82
N SER A 295 12.58 19.99 5.02
CA SER A 295 13.23 19.73 6.32
C SER A 295 12.80 20.69 7.44
N ALA A 296 12.32 21.89 7.10
CA ALA A 296 11.92 22.90 8.05
C ALA A 296 10.75 22.40 8.95
N LYS A 297 10.78 22.78 10.23
CA LYS A 297 9.68 22.48 11.16
C LYS A 297 8.52 23.45 10.88
N THR A 298 7.52 22.98 10.15
CA THR A 298 6.23 23.69 9.97
C THR A 298 5.30 23.44 11.17
N ARG A 299 4.44 24.44 11.46
CA ARG A 299 3.33 24.30 12.42
C ARG A 299 2.04 23.83 11.74
N ASN A 300 1.94 23.90 10.41
CA ASN A 300 0.76 23.47 9.68
C ASN A 300 0.66 21.93 9.70
N HIS A 301 -0.50 21.40 10.07
CA HIS A 301 -0.74 19.96 10.19
C HIS A 301 -0.62 19.25 8.83
N ASN A 302 -1.18 19.83 7.77
CA ASN A 302 -1.18 19.23 6.43
C ASN A 302 0.24 19.15 5.86
N GLU A 303 0.96 20.27 5.93
CA GLU A 303 2.37 20.34 5.49
C GLU A 303 3.26 19.43 6.34
N LYS A 304 2.97 19.26 7.63
CA LYS A 304 3.67 18.30 8.49
C LYS A 304 3.44 16.86 8.05
N ALA A 305 2.21 16.51 7.65
CA ALA A 305 1.88 15.19 7.12
C ALA A 305 2.58 14.95 5.76
N LEU A 306 2.44 15.88 4.83
CA LEU A 306 3.14 15.86 3.53
C LEU A 306 4.65 15.68 3.69
N ARG A 307 5.25 16.43 4.63
CA ARG A 307 6.67 16.30 4.95
C ARG A 307 7.04 14.90 5.42
N LEU A 308 6.24 14.27 6.28
CA LEU A 308 6.52 12.91 6.76
C LEU A 308 6.49 11.91 5.60
N GLU A 309 5.49 12.02 4.73
CA GLU A 309 5.37 11.19 3.52
C GLU A 309 6.55 11.40 2.57
N ILE A 310 6.95 12.64 2.28
CA ILE A 310 8.12 12.93 1.43
C ILE A 310 9.40 12.37 2.04
N HIS A 311 9.60 12.49 3.36
CA HIS A 311 10.77 11.91 4.04
C HIS A 311 10.77 10.38 4.03
N GLU A 312 9.61 9.73 3.92
CA GLU A 312 9.53 8.29 3.76
C GLU A 312 9.79 7.85 2.32
N ILE A 313 9.19 8.54 1.35
CA ILE A 313 9.24 8.15 -0.07
C ILE A 313 10.58 8.50 -0.70
N ALA A 314 11.10 9.71 -0.46
CA ALA A 314 12.27 10.23 -1.16
C ALA A 314 13.53 9.33 -1.02
N PRO A 315 13.86 8.76 0.16
CA PRO A 315 14.98 7.81 0.25
C PRO A 315 14.82 6.57 -0.63
N LYS A 316 13.59 6.03 -0.75
CA LYS A 316 13.29 4.87 -1.60
C LYS A 316 13.47 5.22 -3.09
N VAL A 317 13.05 6.44 -3.47
CA VAL A 317 13.24 6.96 -4.84
C VAL A 317 14.73 7.15 -5.15
N ILE A 318 15.47 7.80 -4.24
CA ILE A 318 16.92 8.00 -4.40
C ILE A 318 17.65 6.66 -4.53
N GLU A 319 17.34 5.67 -3.68
CA GLU A 319 17.91 4.31 -3.79
C GLU A 319 17.61 3.68 -5.16
N THR A 320 16.38 3.86 -5.67
CA THR A 320 15.98 3.35 -6.98
C THR A 320 16.77 4.03 -8.10
N LEU A 321 16.92 5.35 -8.06
CA LEU A 321 17.69 6.13 -9.04
C LEU A 321 19.19 5.78 -8.98
N GLU A 322 19.76 5.63 -7.78
CA GLU A 322 21.14 5.18 -7.58
C GLU A 322 21.36 3.77 -8.14
N ALA A 323 20.41 2.85 -7.92
CA ALA A 323 20.47 1.51 -8.47
C ALA A 323 20.41 1.51 -10.00
N GLN A 324 19.54 2.34 -10.60
CA GLN A 324 19.47 2.53 -12.05
C GLN A 324 20.79 3.11 -12.60
N LEU A 325 21.33 4.17 -12.00
CA LEU A 325 22.63 4.73 -12.39
C LEU A 325 23.78 3.72 -12.24
N ALA A 326 23.79 2.95 -11.16
CA ALA A 326 24.81 1.90 -10.95
C ALA A 326 24.68 0.77 -11.97
N ALA A 327 23.45 0.39 -12.35
CA ALA A 327 23.21 -0.58 -13.42
C ALA A 327 23.73 -0.06 -14.77
N LYS A 328 23.43 1.21 -15.08
CA LYS A 328 23.91 1.94 -16.24
C LYS A 328 25.44 1.93 -16.36
N VAL A 329 26.13 2.27 -15.28
CA VAL A 329 27.60 2.26 -15.22
C VAL A 329 28.17 0.83 -15.40
N ARG A 330 27.54 -0.18 -14.79
CA ARG A 330 27.97 -1.59 -14.94
C ARG A 330 27.78 -2.08 -16.38
N GLU A 331 26.73 -1.65 -17.06
CA GLU A 331 26.47 -2.00 -18.45
C GLU A 331 27.47 -1.36 -19.39
N GLN A 332 27.73 -0.05 -19.24
CA GLN A 332 28.79 0.64 -19.99
C GLN A 332 30.15 -0.03 -19.79
N ALA A 333 30.49 -0.41 -18.55
CA ALA A 333 31.74 -1.12 -18.26
C ALA A 333 31.80 -2.51 -18.94
N LYS A 334 30.66 -3.21 -19.08
CA LYS A 334 30.59 -4.49 -19.80
C LYS A 334 30.78 -4.30 -21.30
N LEU A 335 30.13 -3.31 -21.89
CA LEU A 335 30.25 -2.98 -23.31
C LEU A 335 31.68 -2.53 -23.65
N GLU A 336 32.28 -1.66 -22.84
CA GLU A 336 33.67 -1.22 -23.02
C GLU A 336 34.65 -2.41 -22.90
N LYS A 337 34.41 -3.33 -21.96
CA LYS A 337 35.21 -4.55 -21.82
C LYS A 337 35.07 -5.47 -23.03
N LEU A 338 33.87 -5.61 -23.59
CA LEU A 338 33.61 -6.43 -24.77
C LEU A 338 34.31 -5.83 -26.00
N ARG A 339 34.20 -4.51 -26.17
CA ARG A 339 34.92 -3.76 -27.21
C ARG A 339 36.44 -3.93 -27.11
N LYS A 340 37.00 -3.80 -25.90
CA LYS A 340 38.44 -4.04 -25.66
C LYS A 340 38.86 -5.50 -25.94
N LEU A 341 37.97 -6.47 -25.72
CA LEU A 341 38.22 -7.88 -26.05
C LEU A 341 38.22 -8.13 -27.56
N GLU A 342 37.39 -7.43 -28.33
CA GLU A 342 37.37 -7.49 -29.79
C GLU A 342 38.58 -6.81 -30.43
N GLU A 343 39.04 -5.70 -29.85
CA GLU A 343 40.23 -4.96 -30.31
C GLU A 343 41.55 -5.71 -30.04
N MET A 344 41.56 -6.74 -29.18
CA MET A 344 42.78 -7.52 -28.92
C MET A 344 43.12 -8.46 -30.08
N PRO A 345 44.31 -8.34 -30.70
CA PRO A 345 44.69 -9.18 -31.83
C PRO A 345 44.82 -10.65 -31.41
N ARG A 346 43.98 -11.51 -32.01
CA ARG A 346 43.92 -12.98 -31.81
C ARG A 346 45.11 -13.73 -32.42
N LYS A 347 46.34 -13.34 -32.10
CA LYS A 347 47.55 -14.08 -32.50
C LYS A 347 48.40 -14.39 -31.28
N ARG A 348 48.28 -15.61 -30.75
CA ARG A 348 49.28 -16.18 -29.83
C ARG A 348 49.70 -17.56 -30.30
N SER A 349 51.00 -17.80 -30.20
CA SER A 349 51.64 -19.05 -30.58
C SER A 349 51.24 -20.20 -29.64
N ARG A 350 51.06 -21.39 -30.23
CA ARG A 350 50.65 -22.69 -29.64
C ARG A 350 51.38 -23.14 -28.37
N ARG A 351 52.54 -22.56 -28.04
CA ARG A 351 53.39 -22.96 -26.91
C ARG A 351 53.09 -22.18 -25.61
N LEU A 352 52.55 -20.97 -25.71
CA LEU A 352 52.02 -20.19 -24.58
C LEU A 352 50.58 -20.58 -24.24
N GLU A 353 49.84 -21.05 -25.24
CA GLU A 353 48.45 -21.53 -25.14
C GLU A 353 48.31 -22.71 -24.16
N ILE A 354 49.24 -23.67 -24.16
CA ILE A 354 49.18 -24.83 -23.25
C ILE A 354 49.37 -24.42 -21.78
N LYS A 355 50.25 -23.45 -21.50
CA LYS A 355 50.48 -22.94 -20.13
C LYS A 355 49.33 -22.05 -19.66
N GLU A 356 48.72 -21.30 -20.58
CA GLU A 356 47.54 -20.49 -20.35
C GLU A 356 46.29 -21.36 -20.15
N ASP A 357 46.20 -22.52 -20.83
CA ASP A 357 45.15 -23.54 -20.67
C ASP A 357 45.22 -24.24 -19.31
N GLU A 358 46.40 -24.57 -18.80
CA GLU A 358 46.52 -25.16 -17.46
C GLU A 358 46.16 -24.15 -16.36
N LEU A 359 46.59 -22.89 -16.51
CA LEU A 359 46.24 -21.80 -15.61
C LEU A 359 44.74 -21.45 -15.66
N THR A 360 44.14 -21.47 -16.85
CA THR A 360 42.69 -21.26 -17.01
C THR A 360 41.89 -22.45 -16.48
N LYS A 361 42.36 -23.70 -16.61
CA LYS A 361 41.73 -24.85 -15.95
C LYS A 361 41.73 -24.71 -14.42
N ARG A 362 42.85 -24.31 -13.82
CA ARG A 362 42.90 -24.04 -12.35
C ARG A 362 42.01 -22.88 -11.94
N ARG A 363 41.95 -21.81 -12.75
CA ARG A 363 41.03 -20.69 -12.51
C ARG A 363 39.57 -21.13 -12.61
N ARG A 364 39.21 -21.96 -13.60
CA ARG A 364 37.86 -22.52 -13.76
C ARG A 364 37.46 -23.39 -12.57
N ILE A 365 38.35 -24.25 -12.06
CA ILE A 365 38.04 -25.08 -10.87
C ILE A 365 37.77 -24.18 -9.65
N ASN A 366 38.64 -23.20 -9.38
CA ASN A 366 38.46 -22.27 -8.27
C ASN A 366 37.22 -21.38 -8.46
N GLU A 367 36.88 -21.03 -9.69
CA GLU A 367 35.69 -20.25 -10.04
C GLU A 367 34.41 -21.06 -9.82
N VAL A 368 34.38 -22.34 -10.22
CA VAL A 368 33.25 -23.25 -9.96
C VAL A 368 33.06 -23.47 -8.46
N GLU A 369 34.13 -23.64 -7.69
CA GLU A 369 34.03 -23.79 -6.23
C GLU A 369 33.51 -22.52 -5.56
N ARG A 370 34.01 -21.34 -5.99
CA ARG A 370 33.48 -20.04 -5.51
C ARG A 370 32.00 -19.86 -5.87
N GLN A 371 31.61 -20.24 -7.08
CA GLN A 371 30.21 -20.20 -7.51
C GLN A 371 29.33 -21.13 -6.67
N ARG A 372 29.81 -22.33 -6.33
CA ARG A 372 29.09 -23.29 -5.47
C ARG A 372 28.89 -22.74 -4.06
N ILE A 373 29.93 -22.17 -3.44
CA ILE A 373 29.84 -21.56 -2.10
C ILE A 373 28.90 -20.35 -2.13
N ALA A 374 28.95 -19.53 -3.19
CA ALA A 374 28.05 -18.40 -3.35
C ALA A 374 26.58 -18.84 -3.47
N LEU A 375 26.32 -19.92 -4.23
CA LEU A 375 24.97 -20.49 -4.39
C LEU A 375 24.45 -21.05 -3.06
N GLU A 376 25.24 -21.83 -2.32
CA GLU A 376 24.83 -22.37 -1.00
C GLU A 376 24.52 -21.25 0.01
N ARG A 377 25.29 -20.15 -0.02
CA ARG A 377 25.01 -18.98 0.81
C ARG A 377 23.72 -18.29 0.41
N GLN A 378 23.48 -18.14 -0.89
CA GLN A 378 22.23 -17.58 -1.40
C GLN A 378 21.02 -18.44 -0.99
N GLU A 379 21.11 -19.77 -1.09
CA GLU A 379 20.04 -20.68 -0.68
C GLU A 379 19.73 -20.55 0.82
N ARG A 380 20.75 -20.44 1.68
CA ARG A 380 20.55 -20.20 3.12
C ARG A 380 19.96 -18.82 3.44
N GLU A 381 20.29 -17.80 2.65
CA GLU A 381 19.71 -16.47 2.80
C GLU A 381 18.25 -16.46 2.31
N GLU A 382 17.94 -17.17 1.22
CA GLU A 382 16.58 -17.36 0.73
C GLU A 382 15.70 -18.17 1.68
N THR A 383 16.20 -19.25 2.29
CA THR A 383 15.42 -20.03 3.28
C THR A 383 15.13 -19.20 4.51
N LYS A 384 16.11 -18.46 5.04
CA LYS A 384 15.89 -17.53 6.15
C LYS A 384 14.88 -16.43 5.79
N LYS A 385 14.95 -15.90 4.57
CA LYS A 385 14.00 -14.89 4.09
C LYS A 385 12.58 -15.46 4.01
N ARG A 386 12.41 -16.66 3.45
CA ARG A 386 11.10 -17.35 3.39
C ARG A 386 10.55 -17.66 4.79
N GLU A 387 11.38 -18.10 5.73
CA GLU A 387 10.98 -18.32 7.12
C GLU A 387 10.55 -17.01 7.82
N GLN A 388 11.23 -15.90 7.55
CA GLN A 388 10.87 -14.58 8.07
C GLN A 388 9.56 -14.06 7.45
N GLU A 389 9.39 -14.18 6.14
CA GLU A 389 8.17 -13.83 5.42
C GLU A 389 6.99 -14.67 5.91
N GLN A 390 7.17 -15.98 6.13
CA GLN A 390 6.13 -16.84 6.67
C GLN A 390 5.74 -16.44 8.10
N LYS A 391 6.71 -16.13 8.96
CA LYS A 391 6.42 -15.62 10.32
C LYS A 391 5.69 -14.29 10.30
N HIS A 392 6.04 -13.40 9.37
CA HIS A 392 5.36 -12.12 9.19
C HIS A 392 3.91 -12.32 8.75
N LEU A 393 3.68 -13.16 7.74
CA LEU A 393 2.34 -13.47 7.24
C LEU A 393 1.46 -14.11 8.32
N GLU A 394 2.00 -15.05 9.10
CA GLU A 394 1.29 -15.65 10.24
C GLU A 394 0.95 -14.60 11.31
N GLN A 395 1.85 -13.64 11.57
CA GLN A 395 1.59 -12.56 12.53
C GLN A 395 0.51 -11.59 12.03
N GLU A 396 0.51 -11.25 10.73
CA GLU A 396 -0.53 -10.44 10.11
C GLU A 396 -1.89 -11.14 10.19
N GLN A 397 -1.95 -12.45 9.88
CA GLN A 397 -3.17 -13.24 10.02
C GLN A 397 -3.67 -13.28 11.47
N MET A 398 -2.78 -13.38 12.46
CA MET A 398 -3.17 -13.30 13.87
C MET A 398 -3.74 -11.92 14.26
N ILE A 399 -3.17 -10.83 13.73
CA ILE A 399 -3.67 -9.47 14.00
C ILE A 399 -5.03 -9.26 13.33
N GLN A 400 -5.18 -9.74 12.09
CA GLN A 400 -6.43 -9.66 11.34
C GLN A 400 -7.54 -10.42 12.05
N THR A 401 -7.33 -11.70 12.36
CA THR A 401 -8.30 -12.53 13.09
C THR A 401 -8.64 -11.94 14.46
N GLU A 402 -7.67 -11.41 15.21
CA GLU A 402 -7.97 -10.71 16.47
C GLU A 402 -8.86 -9.48 16.28
N THR A 403 -8.68 -8.75 15.19
CA THR A 403 -9.51 -7.58 14.84
C THR A 403 -10.92 -8.03 14.46
N ASP A 404 -11.03 -9.07 13.64
CA ASP A 404 -12.30 -9.65 13.20
C ASP A 404 -13.10 -10.18 14.40
N LEU A 405 -12.46 -10.89 15.34
CA LEU A 405 -13.10 -11.39 16.57
C LEU A 405 -13.62 -10.26 17.46
N LYS A 406 -12.91 -9.13 17.53
CA LYS A 406 -13.35 -7.93 18.29
C LYS A 406 -14.54 -7.27 17.61
N ASN A 407 -14.47 -7.09 16.29
CA ASN A 407 -15.54 -6.49 15.51
C ASN A 407 -16.81 -7.34 15.59
N TYR A 408 -16.68 -8.66 15.42
CA TYR A 408 -17.79 -9.60 15.57
C TYR A 408 -18.46 -9.49 16.95
N THR A 409 -17.66 -9.48 18.03
CA THR A 409 -18.20 -9.37 19.40
C THR A 409 -18.96 -8.04 19.57
N TYR A 410 -18.43 -6.95 19.03
CA TYR A 410 -19.05 -5.64 19.09
C TYR A 410 -20.35 -5.55 18.28
N GLU A 411 -20.36 -6.10 17.07
CA GLU A 411 -21.54 -6.19 16.20
C GLU A 411 -22.64 -7.06 16.83
N LEU A 412 -22.28 -8.22 17.37
CA LEU A 412 -23.21 -9.11 18.07
C LEU A 412 -23.88 -8.40 19.26
N ILE A 413 -23.10 -7.72 20.11
CA ILE A 413 -23.66 -6.98 21.25
C ILE A 413 -24.54 -5.82 20.77
N THR A 414 -24.15 -5.13 19.70
CA THR A 414 -24.96 -4.04 19.13
C THR A 414 -26.29 -4.58 18.61
N SER A 415 -26.30 -5.70 17.88
CA SER A 415 -27.52 -6.38 17.45
C SER A 415 -28.41 -6.75 18.63
N LYS A 416 -27.84 -7.26 19.73
CA LYS A 416 -28.60 -7.59 20.95
C LYS A 416 -29.19 -6.35 21.64
N ILE A 417 -28.48 -5.23 21.61
CA ILE A 417 -29.01 -3.95 22.12
C ILE A 417 -30.20 -3.52 21.27
N ASP A 418 -30.07 -3.56 19.94
CA ASP A 418 -31.13 -3.15 19.01
C ASP A 418 -32.36 -4.06 19.14
N GLU A 419 -32.17 -5.39 19.30
CA GLU A 419 -33.23 -6.35 19.60
C GLU A 419 -33.93 -6.06 20.94
N ALA A 420 -33.18 -5.68 21.98
CA ALA A 420 -33.75 -5.34 23.29
C ALA A 420 -34.54 -4.02 23.24
N VAL A 421 -34.04 -3.01 22.51
CA VAL A 421 -34.73 -1.74 22.27
C VAL A 421 -36.02 -1.98 21.50
N ALA A 422 -35.99 -2.75 20.41
CA ALA A 422 -37.17 -3.06 19.62
C ALA A 422 -38.26 -3.77 20.46
N ARG A 423 -37.87 -4.74 21.30
CA ARG A 423 -38.80 -5.42 22.23
C ARG A 423 -39.40 -4.45 23.26
N GLN A 424 -38.67 -3.44 23.69
CA GLN A 424 -39.18 -2.42 24.61
C GLN A 424 -40.16 -1.47 23.92
N GLU A 425 -39.86 -1.06 22.68
CA GLU A 425 -40.76 -0.24 21.86
C GLU A 425 -42.07 -0.97 21.55
N GLU A 426 -42.01 -2.26 21.23
CA GLU A 426 -43.19 -3.09 20.99
C GLU A 426 -44.08 -3.21 22.26
N LYS A 427 -43.47 -3.39 23.43
CA LYS A 427 -44.20 -3.41 24.72
C LYS A 427 -44.87 -2.06 25.00
N LEU A 428 -44.19 -0.94 24.77
CA LEU A 428 -44.77 0.40 24.95
C LEU A 428 -45.89 0.67 23.94
N PHE A 429 -45.76 0.19 22.71
CA PHE A 429 -46.80 0.28 21.70
C PHE A 429 -48.04 -0.53 22.10
N SER A 430 -47.86 -1.74 22.61
CA SER A 430 -48.97 -2.59 23.09
C SER A 430 -49.73 -1.99 24.28
N LEU A 431 -49.04 -1.23 25.14
CA LEU A 431 -49.64 -0.55 26.32
C LEU A 431 -50.31 0.78 25.97
N SER A 432 -49.97 1.40 24.84
CA SER A 432 -50.49 2.71 24.42
C SER A 432 -51.64 2.62 23.42
N SER A 433 -52.05 1.41 23.02
CA SER A 433 -53.28 1.19 22.26
C SER A 433 -54.49 1.43 23.18
N PRO A 434 -55.23 2.55 23.04
CA PRO A 434 -56.35 2.87 23.91
C PRO A 434 -57.49 1.90 23.61
N ALA A 435 -57.99 1.22 24.65
CA ALA A 435 -59.19 0.37 24.54
C ALA A 435 -60.49 1.18 24.40
N ASP A 436 -60.43 2.52 24.39
CA ASP A 436 -61.59 3.41 24.26
C ASP A 436 -61.71 3.93 22.82
N SER A 437 -62.30 3.10 21.95
CA SER A 437 -62.91 3.52 20.69
C SER A 437 -64.22 2.74 20.49
N LEU A 438 -65.12 2.86 21.48
CA LEU A 438 -66.53 2.54 21.35
C LEU A 438 -67.32 3.85 21.26
N THR A 439 -67.55 4.32 20.04
CA THR A 439 -68.68 5.15 19.55
C THR A 439 -68.45 5.29 18.03
N MET A 440 -69.23 4.67 17.12
CA MET A 440 -70.53 5.17 16.60
C MET A 440 -70.41 6.69 16.32
N GLU A 441 -70.33 7.20 15.10
CA GLU A 441 -71.35 7.11 14.04
C GLU A 441 -70.82 7.57 12.68
N ASP A 442 -71.55 7.13 11.67
CA ASP A 442 -71.55 7.52 10.26
C ASP A 442 -71.43 9.02 9.98
N ASN A 443 -70.73 9.35 8.88
CA ASN A 443 -71.09 10.30 7.81
C ASN A 443 -69.82 10.66 7.04
N ASN A 444 -69.63 10.12 5.83
CA ASN A 444 -70.12 10.66 4.55
C ASN A 444 -69.32 11.89 4.08
N ASP A 445 -68.75 11.72 2.88
CA ASP A 445 -68.18 12.72 1.96
C ASP A 445 -67.06 13.63 2.45
N ASN A 446 -65.88 13.58 1.83
CA ASN A 446 -65.59 14.36 0.62
C ASN A 446 -64.08 14.39 0.31
N ASP A 447 -63.80 14.62 -0.95
CA ASP A 447 -62.52 14.63 -1.65
C ASP A 447 -61.41 15.52 -1.06
N ASN A 448 -60.18 15.19 -1.47
CA ASN A 448 -58.94 15.98 -1.47
C ASN A 448 -58.18 16.17 -0.15
N ASN A 449 -57.20 15.29 0.13
CA ASN A 449 -56.04 15.72 0.92
C ASN A 449 -54.75 14.90 0.75
N ASP A 450 -54.11 14.96 -0.43
CA ASP A 450 -52.76 14.43 -0.65
C ASP A 450 -51.63 15.22 0.06
N ASN A 451 -51.97 16.25 0.85
CA ASN A 451 -50.99 17.10 1.54
C ASN A 451 -50.78 16.77 3.04
N ALA A 452 -51.54 15.83 3.61
CA ALA A 452 -51.46 15.50 5.05
C ALA A 452 -50.33 14.51 5.41
N MET A 453 -49.71 13.83 4.44
CA MET A 453 -48.66 12.84 4.72
C MET A 453 -47.26 13.46 4.94
N SER A 454 -47.06 14.73 4.55
CA SER A 454 -45.74 15.39 4.66
C SER A 454 -45.49 16.06 6.03
N LEU A 455 -46.52 16.54 6.73
CA LEU A 455 -46.36 17.14 8.06
C LEU A 455 -46.19 16.13 9.22
N ARG A 456 -46.62 14.88 9.06
CA ARG A 456 -46.44 13.84 10.09
C ARG A 456 -44.99 13.35 10.25
N LYS A 457 -44.09 13.66 9.29
CA LYS A 457 -42.67 13.31 9.40
C LYS A 457 -41.83 14.32 10.19
N GLN A 458 -42.31 15.54 10.45
CA GLN A 458 -41.53 16.56 11.16
C GLN A 458 -41.77 16.62 12.68
N GLN A 459 -42.85 16.04 13.22
CA GLN A 459 -43.14 16.02 14.67
C GLN A 459 -42.57 14.82 15.44
N ARG A 460 -41.80 13.92 14.81
CA ARG A 460 -41.12 12.78 15.48
C ARG A 460 -39.73 13.10 16.05
N ARG A 461 -39.37 14.38 16.29
CA ARG A 461 -37.99 14.76 16.70
C ARG A 461 -37.79 15.06 18.18
N THR A 462 -38.78 14.83 19.03
CA THR A 462 -38.54 14.71 20.47
C THR A 462 -38.65 13.23 20.81
N SER A 463 -37.58 12.47 20.51
CA SER A 463 -37.47 11.08 20.94
C SER A 463 -37.71 11.05 22.45
N PRO A 464 -38.77 10.38 22.93
CA PRO A 464 -38.95 10.20 24.36
C PRO A 464 -37.67 9.57 24.89
N MET A 465 -37.15 10.12 25.99
CA MET A 465 -35.95 9.65 26.65
C MET A 465 -36.13 8.15 26.94
N VAL A 466 -35.55 7.30 26.07
CA VAL A 466 -35.68 5.85 26.15
C VAL A 466 -35.07 5.46 27.48
N GLN A 467 -35.91 5.04 28.43
CA GLN A 467 -35.44 4.55 29.71
C GLN A 467 -34.60 3.31 29.45
N THR A 468 -33.30 3.39 29.74
CA THR A 468 -32.37 2.28 29.64
C THR A 468 -32.83 1.16 30.58
N THR A 469 -33.33 0.06 30.03
CA THR A 469 -33.64 -1.15 30.81
C THR A 469 -32.34 -1.74 31.37
N PRO A 470 -32.41 -2.51 32.48
CA PRO A 470 -31.22 -3.16 33.04
C PRO A 470 -30.53 -4.09 32.03
N GLU A 471 -31.28 -4.72 31.11
CA GLU A 471 -30.73 -5.53 30.01
C GLU A 471 -29.90 -4.69 29.03
N ILE A 472 -30.43 -3.54 28.59
CA ILE A 472 -29.70 -2.62 27.70
C ILE A 472 -28.45 -2.06 28.39
N ALA A 473 -28.55 -1.69 29.68
CA ALA A 473 -27.41 -1.20 30.44
C ALA A 473 -26.29 -2.25 30.57
N PHE A 474 -26.66 -3.51 30.86
CA PHE A 474 -25.72 -4.63 30.90
C PHE A 474 -25.04 -4.85 29.54
N LEU A 475 -25.79 -4.86 28.44
CA LEU A 475 -25.21 -5.01 27.10
C LEU A 475 -24.30 -3.83 26.72
N GLN A 476 -24.63 -2.61 27.13
CA GLN A 476 -23.79 -1.43 26.93
C GLN A 476 -22.46 -1.53 27.69
N GLU A 477 -22.46 -2.10 28.90
CA GLU A 477 -21.25 -2.39 29.67
C GLU A 477 -20.36 -3.44 28.96
N LEU A 478 -20.98 -4.51 28.45
CA LEU A 478 -20.27 -5.53 27.68
C LEU A 478 -19.66 -5.00 26.38
N ARG A 479 -20.33 -4.03 25.73
CA ARG A 479 -19.85 -3.37 24.51
C ARG A 479 -18.59 -2.53 24.72
N GLY A 480 -18.35 -2.03 25.93
CA GLY A 480 -17.20 -1.16 26.23
C GLY A 480 -15.85 -1.78 25.86
N ILE A 481 -14.87 -0.99 25.41
CA ILE A 481 -13.55 -1.51 25.05
C ILE A 481 -12.81 -1.97 26.31
N LEU A 482 -12.49 -3.28 26.39
CA LEU A 482 -11.65 -3.82 27.45
C LEU A 482 -10.23 -3.27 27.33
N ARG A 483 -9.77 -2.52 28.32
CA ARG A 483 -8.42 -1.93 28.31
C ARG A 483 -7.37 -3.02 28.50
N LYS A 484 -6.22 -2.90 27.84
CA LYS A 484 -5.08 -3.83 28.04
C LYS A 484 -4.60 -3.89 29.50
N SER A 485 -4.83 -2.83 30.26
CA SER A 485 -4.50 -2.69 31.68
C SER A 485 -5.69 -2.90 32.62
N ALA A 486 -6.83 -3.40 32.12
CA ALA A 486 -7.99 -3.70 32.97
C ALA A 486 -7.58 -4.72 34.05
N PRO A 487 -8.01 -4.55 35.31
CA PRO A 487 -7.80 -5.53 36.37
C PRO A 487 -8.44 -6.87 35.99
N GLU A 488 -7.93 -7.95 36.58
CA GLU A 488 -8.39 -9.31 36.28
C GLU A 488 -9.89 -9.48 36.48
N GLU A 489 -10.44 -8.96 37.58
CA GLU A 489 -11.87 -9.01 37.91
C GLU A 489 -12.76 -8.38 36.84
N GLU A 490 -12.39 -7.20 36.31
CA GLU A 490 -13.11 -6.55 35.19
C GLU A 490 -13.08 -7.44 33.93
N ARG A 491 -11.97 -8.13 33.66
CA ARG A 491 -11.88 -9.06 32.52
C ARG A 491 -12.76 -10.28 32.73
N LEU A 492 -12.81 -10.81 33.95
CA LEU A 492 -13.60 -11.98 34.32
C LEU A 492 -15.09 -11.70 34.16
N GLU A 493 -15.59 -10.61 34.73
CA GLU A 493 -17.00 -10.21 34.61
C GLU A 493 -17.40 -9.98 33.15
N LYS A 494 -16.51 -9.34 32.37
CA LYS A 494 -16.77 -9.13 30.94
C LYS A 494 -16.78 -10.43 30.14
N MET A 495 -15.85 -11.34 30.39
CA MET A 495 -15.83 -12.67 29.76
C MET A 495 -17.05 -13.51 30.14
N ARG A 496 -17.48 -13.45 31.40
CA ARG A 496 -18.69 -14.12 31.89
C ARG A 496 -19.94 -13.55 31.23
N GLY A 497 -20.03 -12.23 31.09
CA GLY A 497 -21.14 -11.60 30.38
C GLY A 497 -21.12 -11.87 28.87
N TRP A 498 -19.96 -12.04 28.24
CA TRP A 498 -19.90 -12.55 26.86
C TRP A 498 -20.31 -14.03 26.77
N ALA A 499 -19.95 -14.85 27.75
CA ALA A 499 -20.34 -16.26 27.77
C ALA A 499 -21.87 -16.45 27.87
N SER A 500 -22.59 -15.54 28.55
CA SER A 500 -24.06 -15.58 28.59
C SER A 500 -24.74 -15.22 27.27
N LEU A 501 -24.00 -14.65 26.30
CA LEU A 501 -24.47 -14.33 24.96
C LEU A 501 -24.20 -15.44 23.93
N LEU A 502 -23.61 -16.56 24.33
CA LEU A 502 -23.39 -17.70 23.43
C LEU A 502 -24.73 -18.31 22.99
N ASP A 503 -24.89 -18.54 21.69
CA ASP A 503 -26.05 -19.21 21.12
C ASP A 503 -26.17 -20.65 21.62
N GLN A 504 -27.38 -21.24 21.59
CA GLN A 504 -27.66 -22.58 22.10
C GLN A 504 -26.74 -23.68 21.53
N ASP A 505 -26.31 -23.53 20.28
CA ASP A 505 -25.38 -24.47 19.61
C ASP A 505 -23.94 -24.34 20.12
N ASN A 506 -23.60 -23.18 20.70
CA ASN A 506 -22.26 -22.83 21.16
C ASN A 506 -22.17 -22.68 22.69
N VAL A 507 -23.24 -22.98 23.43
CA VAL A 507 -23.23 -22.94 24.89
C VAL A 507 -22.23 -23.96 25.41
N VAL A 508 -21.35 -23.48 26.29
CA VAL A 508 -20.38 -24.28 27.04
C VAL A 508 -20.57 -23.98 28.52
N THR A 509 -20.68 -25.03 29.32
CA THR A 509 -20.68 -24.96 30.78
C THR A 509 -19.51 -25.77 31.31
N ILE A 510 -18.72 -25.17 32.19
CA ILE A 510 -17.54 -25.81 32.80
C ILE A 510 -17.76 -25.91 34.30
N GLN A 511 -17.71 -27.13 34.83
CA GLN A 511 -17.87 -27.42 36.26
C GLN A 511 -16.60 -28.06 36.83
N LYS A 512 -16.43 -27.97 38.15
CA LYS A 512 -15.35 -28.68 38.86
C LYS A 512 -15.67 -30.17 38.92
N GLY A 513 -14.70 -31.00 38.53
CA GLY A 513 -14.76 -32.43 38.64
C GLY A 513 -14.53 -32.95 40.06
N SER A 514 -14.63 -34.27 40.22
CA SER A 514 -14.51 -34.96 41.51
C SER A 514 -13.09 -34.96 42.09
N ASN A 515 -12.06 -34.88 41.24
CA ASN A 515 -10.66 -34.90 41.65
C ASN A 515 -10.06 -33.49 41.71
N ARG A 516 -10.01 -32.91 42.91
CA ARG A 516 -9.40 -31.59 43.15
C ARG A 516 -7.88 -31.56 42.92
N GLY A 517 -7.22 -32.71 42.85
CA GLY A 517 -5.78 -32.84 42.61
C GLY A 517 -5.36 -32.73 41.15
N ALA A 518 -6.30 -32.78 40.20
CA ALA A 518 -6.00 -32.79 38.77
C ALA A 518 -6.78 -31.68 38.03
N PRO A 519 -6.55 -30.39 38.37
CA PRO A 519 -7.49 -29.30 38.12
C PRO A 519 -7.85 -29.05 36.65
N LEU A 520 -6.97 -29.38 35.68
CA LEU A 520 -7.24 -29.20 34.25
C LEU A 520 -7.51 -30.52 33.50
N VAL A 521 -7.48 -31.67 34.18
CA VAL A 521 -7.72 -32.97 33.55
C VAL A 521 -9.21 -33.14 33.28
N ILE A 522 -9.57 -33.23 32.00
CA ILE A 522 -10.97 -33.37 31.55
C ILE A 522 -11.55 -34.69 32.07
N GLY A 523 -12.76 -34.63 32.62
CA GLY A 523 -13.45 -35.74 33.29
C GLY A 523 -13.04 -35.98 34.74
N GLN A 524 -11.90 -35.45 35.20
CA GLN A 524 -11.43 -35.58 36.58
C GLN A 524 -11.49 -34.27 37.37
N GLY A 525 -10.85 -33.21 36.86
CA GLY A 525 -10.83 -31.88 37.47
C GLY A 525 -11.76 -30.87 36.82
N LEU A 526 -12.03 -31.01 35.52
CA LEU A 526 -13.05 -30.23 34.80
C LEU A 526 -14.06 -31.15 34.13
N ILE A 527 -15.34 -30.81 34.26
CA ILE A 527 -16.45 -31.44 33.53
C ILE A 527 -16.95 -30.39 32.54
N LEU A 528 -16.92 -30.74 31.24
CA LEU A 528 -17.37 -29.89 30.15
C LEU A 528 -18.74 -30.39 29.69
N GLU A 529 -19.74 -29.52 29.67
CA GLU A 529 -21.11 -29.81 29.24
C GLU A 529 -21.59 -28.74 28.24
N GLY A 530 -22.53 -29.09 27.36
CA GLY A 530 -23.13 -28.19 26.37
C GLY A 530 -22.73 -28.49 24.92
N ASN A 531 -23.53 -27.98 23.98
CA ASN A 531 -23.36 -28.25 22.55
C ASN A 531 -22.06 -27.68 21.98
N GLY A 532 -21.56 -26.57 22.55
CA GLY A 532 -20.30 -25.96 22.12
C GLY A 532 -19.06 -26.78 22.50
N VAL A 533 -19.20 -27.84 23.31
CA VAL A 533 -18.08 -28.70 23.71
C VAL A 533 -17.66 -29.66 22.60
N SER A 534 -18.60 -30.18 21.80
CA SER A 534 -18.31 -31.22 20.79
C SER A 534 -17.79 -30.68 19.46
N GLY A 535 -17.89 -29.37 19.24
CA GLY A 535 -17.49 -28.73 17.99
C GLY A 535 -16.00 -28.41 17.89
N ASP A 536 -15.57 -28.13 16.66
CA ASP A 536 -14.44 -27.24 16.41
C ASP A 536 -14.76 -25.92 17.12
N LEU A 537 -13.76 -25.28 17.77
CA LEU A 537 -13.90 -23.96 18.40
C LEU A 537 -14.27 -22.91 17.33
N THR A 538 -15.47 -22.95 16.76
CA THR A 538 -15.89 -22.23 15.54
C THR A 538 -16.59 -20.94 15.90
N SER A 539 -17.26 -20.89 17.05
CA SER A 539 -17.86 -19.70 17.60
C SER A 539 -16.83 -18.57 17.76
N PRO A 540 -16.96 -17.47 17.00
CA PRO A 540 -16.05 -16.33 17.12
C PRO A 540 -16.11 -15.70 18.53
N LEU A 541 -17.28 -15.73 19.17
CA LEU A 541 -17.45 -15.23 20.53
C LEU A 541 -16.67 -16.10 21.53
N LEU A 542 -16.78 -17.43 21.43
CA LEU A 542 -16.03 -18.36 22.29
C LEU A 542 -14.52 -18.19 22.09
N LYS A 543 -14.04 -18.11 20.84
CA LYS A 543 -12.64 -17.81 20.54
C LYS A 543 -12.18 -16.49 21.17
N ASN A 544 -13.00 -15.44 21.11
CA ASN A 544 -12.65 -14.15 21.70
C ASN A 544 -12.58 -14.22 23.23
N ILE A 545 -13.48 -14.95 23.88
CA ILE A 545 -13.45 -15.21 25.33
C ILE A 545 -12.14 -15.93 25.69
N LEU A 546 -11.82 -17.04 25.02
CA LEU A 546 -10.59 -17.80 25.28
C LEU A 546 -9.32 -16.97 24.99
N ARG A 547 -9.34 -16.12 23.96
CA ARG A 547 -8.24 -15.20 23.64
C ARG A 547 -7.99 -14.19 24.79
N VAL A 548 -9.05 -13.66 25.39
CA VAL A 548 -8.94 -12.75 26.53
C VAL A 548 -8.53 -13.51 27.78
N TYR A 549 -9.02 -14.73 27.98
CA TYR A 549 -8.59 -15.63 29.06
C TYR A 549 -7.08 -15.92 29.01
N LEU A 550 -6.50 -16.20 27.84
CA LEU A 550 -5.05 -16.37 27.70
C LEU A 550 -4.24 -15.12 28.14
N SER A 551 -4.86 -13.94 28.18
CA SER A 551 -4.22 -12.71 28.68
C SER A 551 -4.25 -12.56 30.21
N THR A 552 -5.02 -13.39 30.92
CA THR A 552 -5.08 -13.44 32.39
C THR A 552 -4.12 -14.48 32.96
N ILE A 553 -3.63 -15.41 32.13
CA ILE A 553 -2.65 -16.42 32.52
C ILE A 553 -1.28 -15.74 32.77
N PRO A 554 -0.60 -16.04 33.89
CA PRO A 554 0.76 -15.56 34.13
C PRO A 554 1.72 -16.04 33.03
N LYS A 555 2.74 -15.23 32.71
CA LYS A 555 3.73 -15.54 31.67
C LYS A 555 4.77 -16.58 32.11
N GLU A 556 4.59 -17.19 33.27
CA GLU A 556 5.47 -18.22 33.79
C GLU A 556 5.19 -19.51 33.01
N THR A 557 6.14 -19.89 32.16
CA THR A 557 6.05 -21.10 31.34
C THR A 557 6.74 -22.26 32.04
N ASN A 558 6.18 -23.47 31.88
CA ASN A 558 6.90 -24.70 32.17
C ASN A 558 8.10 -24.92 31.24
N ASP A 559 8.99 -25.83 31.64
CA ASP A 559 10.07 -26.38 30.81
C ASP A 559 9.57 -27.22 29.61
N THR A 560 8.25 -27.32 29.39
CA THR A 560 7.65 -28.05 28.26
C THR A 560 7.93 -27.39 26.91
N GLY A 561 8.41 -26.14 26.91
CA GLY A 561 8.73 -25.38 25.69
C GLY A 561 7.50 -24.83 24.96
N LEU A 562 6.30 -24.97 25.53
CA LEU A 562 5.07 -24.36 25.05
C LEU A 562 4.92 -22.97 25.67
N ASP A 563 4.69 -21.93 24.85
CA ASP A 563 4.39 -20.57 25.32
C ASP A 563 2.87 -20.28 25.18
N VAL A 564 2.35 -19.38 26.02
CA VAL A 564 1.01 -18.77 25.86
C VAL A 564 0.83 -18.22 24.44
N LYS A 565 1.91 -17.70 23.84
CA LYS A 565 1.89 -17.22 22.44
C LYS A 565 1.59 -18.33 21.44
N ASP A 566 2.06 -19.56 21.67
CA ASP A 566 1.83 -20.69 20.78
C ASP A 566 0.38 -21.16 20.87
N ILE A 567 -0.16 -21.27 22.10
CA ILE A 567 -1.58 -21.58 22.33
C ILE A 567 -2.46 -20.51 21.68
N ARG A 568 -2.13 -19.23 21.87
CA ARG A 568 -2.86 -18.12 21.23
C ARG A 568 -2.79 -18.18 19.71
N LYS A 569 -1.63 -18.52 19.14
CA LYS A 569 -1.46 -18.69 17.70
C LYS A 569 -2.30 -19.85 17.18
N LYS A 570 -2.32 -20.98 17.87
CA LYS A 570 -3.18 -22.13 17.52
C LYS A 570 -4.67 -21.76 17.56
N LEU A 571 -5.09 -21.01 18.58
CA LEU A 571 -6.47 -20.53 18.74
C LEU A 571 -6.90 -19.57 17.63
N LEU A 572 -6.04 -18.62 17.24
CA LEU A 572 -6.37 -17.60 16.23
C LEU A 572 -6.27 -18.12 14.78
N LEU A 573 -5.43 -19.13 14.53
CA LEU A 573 -5.25 -19.72 13.21
C LEU A 573 -6.04 -21.04 13.04
N ASP A 574 -7.05 -21.26 13.87
CA ASP A 574 -7.99 -22.40 13.79
C ASP A 574 -7.29 -23.77 13.71
N ARG A 575 -6.22 -23.91 14.52
CA ARG A 575 -5.45 -25.15 14.63
C ARG A 575 -6.00 -26.10 15.70
N TYR A 576 -6.98 -25.67 16.51
CA TYR A 576 -7.76 -26.53 17.41
C TYR A 576 -9.00 -27.07 16.70
N ARG A 577 -8.78 -27.91 15.69
CA ARG A 577 -9.85 -28.70 15.08
C ARG A 577 -10.16 -29.89 15.97
N ALA A 578 -11.41 -30.33 15.96
CA ALA A 578 -11.83 -31.58 16.53
C ALA A 578 -11.16 -32.69 15.72
N ASP A 579 -10.45 -33.55 16.42
CA ASP A 579 -9.95 -34.79 15.86
C ASP A 579 -10.89 -35.92 16.30
N GLU A 580 -10.73 -37.14 15.76
CA GLU A 580 -11.58 -38.29 16.10
C GLU A 580 -11.68 -38.60 17.61
N ARG A 581 -10.76 -38.05 18.42
CA ARG A 581 -10.61 -38.38 19.84
C ARG A 581 -10.99 -37.26 20.79
N ALA A 582 -10.99 -36.00 20.36
CA ALA A 582 -11.15 -34.86 21.25
C ALA A 582 -11.63 -33.63 20.48
N SER A 583 -12.45 -32.81 21.14
CA SER A 583 -12.93 -31.56 20.56
C SER A 583 -11.87 -30.46 20.56
N GLY A 584 -12.12 -29.37 19.82
CA GLY A 584 -11.23 -28.22 19.82
C GLY A 584 -11.03 -27.61 21.20
N LEU A 585 -12.07 -27.56 22.04
CA LEU A 585 -11.99 -27.05 23.41
C LEU A 585 -11.20 -27.99 24.32
N GLU A 586 -11.36 -29.30 24.16
CA GLU A 586 -10.61 -30.29 24.92
C GLU A 586 -9.11 -30.21 24.59
N ASN A 587 -8.76 -30.12 23.31
CA ASN A 587 -7.38 -29.94 22.85
C ASN A 587 -6.76 -28.63 23.40
N PHE A 588 -7.55 -27.55 23.48
CA PHE A 588 -7.13 -26.29 24.09
C PHE A 588 -6.84 -26.45 25.59
N ILE A 589 -7.69 -27.15 26.34
CA ILE A 589 -7.49 -27.40 27.77
C ILE A 589 -6.28 -28.31 28.02
N GLN A 590 -6.03 -29.31 27.17
CA GLN A 590 -4.84 -30.15 27.26
C GLN A 590 -3.55 -29.35 27.05
N ASP A 591 -3.52 -28.46 26.05
CA ASP A 591 -2.36 -27.57 25.85
C ASP A 591 -2.14 -26.63 27.05
N LEU A 592 -3.21 -26.19 27.73
CA LEU A 592 -3.11 -25.41 28.97
C LEU A 592 -2.55 -26.22 30.14
N ASP A 593 -2.95 -27.48 30.28
CA ASP A 593 -2.44 -28.39 31.30
C ASP A 593 -0.92 -28.61 31.13
N LEU A 594 -0.45 -28.76 29.88
CA LEU A 594 0.97 -28.87 29.54
C LEU A 594 1.75 -27.57 29.76
N LEU A 595 1.13 -26.42 29.50
CA LEU A 595 1.76 -25.10 29.66
C LEU A 595 2.02 -24.77 31.13
N LEU A 596 1.08 -25.09 32.02
CA LEU A 596 1.04 -24.57 33.39
C LEU A 596 1.70 -25.53 34.41
N PRO A 597 2.55 -25.03 35.32
CA PRO A 597 3.25 -25.89 36.27
C PRO A 597 2.32 -26.65 37.21
N TYR A 598 2.59 -27.95 37.36
CA TYR A 598 2.04 -28.75 38.44
C TYR A 598 2.90 -28.55 39.69
N GLU A 599 2.61 -27.53 40.49
CA GLU A 599 3.23 -27.37 41.80
C GLU A 599 2.52 -28.24 42.84
N SER A 600 3.15 -29.33 43.30
CA SER A 600 2.50 -30.29 44.18
C SER A 600 2.51 -29.93 45.68
N GLU A 601 3.35 -29.00 46.17
CA GLU A 601 3.71 -29.05 47.61
C GLU A 601 3.94 -27.72 48.36
N ARG A 602 3.61 -26.55 47.81
CA ARG A 602 3.61 -25.31 48.62
C ARG A 602 2.21 -25.07 49.22
N ILE A 603 2.10 -25.29 50.52
CA ILE A 603 0.84 -25.30 51.29
C ILE A 603 0.04 -23.99 51.15
N ASP A 604 0.68 -22.87 50.80
CA ASP A 604 0.05 -21.54 50.82
C ASP A 604 -0.19 -20.90 49.44
N THR A 605 0.24 -21.52 48.32
CA THR A 605 0.05 -20.94 46.97
C THR A 605 -0.90 -21.77 46.10
N ILE A 606 -1.92 -21.12 45.54
CA ILE A 606 -2.82 -21.75 44.57
C ILE A 606 -2.00 -22.10 43.33
N SER A 607 -1.95 -23.39 42.96
CA SER A 607 -1.20 -23.81 41.78
C SER A 607 -1.71 -23.09 40.51
N PRO A 608 -0.83 -22.75 39.55
CA PRO A 608 -1.23 -22.07 38.33
C PRO A 608 -2.34 -22.79 37.56
N GLN A 609 -2.28 -24.13 37.51
CA GLN A 609 -3.33 -24.95 36.90
C GLN A 609 -4.68 -24.85 37.63
N LYS A 610 -4.67 -24.85 38.97
CA LYS A 610 -5.89 -24.70 39.77
C LYS A 610 -6.51 -23.33 39.57
N ARG A 611 -5.69 -22.27 39.55
CA ARG A 611 -6.16 -20.91 39.25
C ARG A 611 -6.77 -20.82 37.84
N ALA A 612 -6.11 -21.40 36.84
CA ALA A 612 -6.61 -21.47 35.47
C ALA A 612 -7.97 -22.18 35.40
N ALA A 613 -8.10 -23.35 36.05
CA ALA A 613 -9.35 -24.10 36.15
C ALA A 613 -10.45 -23.29 36.86
N ASP A 614 -10.12 -22.61 37.97
CA ASP A 614 -11.06 -21.78 38.72
C ASP A 614 -11.59 -20.61 37.88
N ILE A 615 -10.72 -19.97 37.08
CA ILE A 615 -11.11 -18.91 36.14
C ILE A 615 -12.05 -19.45 35.04
N LEU A 616 -11.72 -20.60 34.44
CA LEU A 616 -12.56 -21.21 33.40
C LEU A 616 -13.95 -21.56 33.95
N VAL A 617 -14.01 -22.17 35.14
CA VAL A 617 -15.27 -22.44 35.83
C VAL A 617 -16.03 -21.14 36.07
N HIS A 618 -15.38 -20.10 36.57
CA HIS A 618 -16.04 -18.82 36.84
C HIS A 618 -16.64 -18.16 35.58
N ILE A 619 -15.93 -18.20 34.44
CA ILE A 619 -16.41 -17.63 33.17
C ILE A 619 -17.62 -18.39 32.63
N PHE A 620 -17.59 -19.73 32.67
CA PHE A 620 -18.58 -20.61 32.04
C PHE A 620 -19.58 -21.22 33.04
N GLN A 621 -19.60 -20.75 34.29
CA GLN A 621 -20.62 -21.13 35.25
C GLN A 621 -21.93 -20.47 34.86
N LYS A 622 -22.99 -21.28 34.75
CA LYS A 622 -24.33 -20.80 34.45
C LYS A 622 -24.71 -19.69 35.46
N PRO A 623 -25.09 -18.49 35.00
CA PRO A 623 -25.40 -17.37 35.88
C PRO A 623 -26.56 -17.66 36.83
#